data_AF-A0A2P6QFQ0-F1
#
_entry.id   AF-A0A2P6QFQ0-F1
#
_cell.length_a   1.000
_cell.length_b   1.000
_cell.length_c   1.000
_cell.angle_alpha   90.00
_cell.angle_beta   90.00
_cell.angle_gamma   90.00
#
_symmetry.space_group_name_H-M   'P 1'
#
loop_
_entity.id
_entity.type
_entity.pdbx_description
1 polymer ?
#
loop_
_entity_poly.entity_id
_entity_poly.type
_entity_poly.pdbx_seq_one_letter_code
_entity_poly.pdbx_strand_id
1 'polypeptide(L)'
;MKEDEVNRCQIQEWYRKFKSVSIKTRIHELPESFVQYLLDDSRPFLLPVSISNEDALPNRIHNPEEEDDYQVVEGSNDESEQPSLPPSFPKLELEIKESIASLGGAVFPKLNWSAPKDSAWISTTGTLRCSSISEIVLLLRSSDSLVHDLCHAYDSCNDKTSSRPKSFFLALRKWTQSLQPEMEFCCFVRNQNLVGISQREATTFYPSLLESKEHLGELIEEFFMENLSPPEPVGSYAFDVYVMKDERVKVMDFNPWGAFTLPLMFTWEKLEQSDNEQGDGVDFRIVES
;
A
#
# COMPACT_ATOMS: atom_id res chain seq x y z
N MET A 1 -7.52 -14.75 -13.54
CA MET A 1 -6.19 -14.59 -12.91
C MET A 1 -5.79 -15.88 -12.22
N LYS A 2 -4.48 -16.16 -12.20
CA LYS A 2 -3.86 -17.27 -11.48
C LYS A 2 -3.31 -16.80 -10.13
N GLU A 3 -3.33 -17.66 -9.12
CA GLU A 3 -2.77 -17.35 -7.79
C GLU A 3 -1.30 -16.89 -7.88
N ASP A 4 -0.52 -17.50 -8.77
CA ASP A 4 0.87 -17.13 -9.03
C ASP A 4 1.03 -15.69 -9.57
N GLU A 5 0.06 -15.18 -10.34
CA GLU A 5 0.08 -13.79 -10.84
C GLU A 5 -0.06 -12.80 -9.67
N VAL A 6 -0.94 -13.08 -8.72
CA VAL A 6 -1.10 -12.29 -7.50
C VAL A 6 0.15 -12.37 -6.64
N ASN A 7 0.70 -13.58 -6.47
CA ASN A 7 1.86 -13.81 -5.62
C ASN A 7 3.11 -13.06 -6.10
N ARG A 8 3.33 -12.98 -7.42
CA ARG A 8 4.47 -12.26 -8.00
C ARG A 8 4.37 -10.74 -7.84
N CYS A 9 3.17 -10.20 -7.59
CA CYS A 9 2.94 -8.78 -7.32
C CYS A 9 3.13 -8.40 -5.85
N GLN A 10 3.47 -9.36 -4.98
CA GLN A 10 3.76 -9.06 -3.57
C GLN A 10 5.06 -8.26 -3.44
N ILE A 11 5.06 -7.26 -2.56
CA ILE A 11 6.20 -6.35 -2.38
C ILE A 11 7.49 -7.06 -2.01
N GLN A 12 7.45 -8.12 -1.19
CA GLN A 12 8.65 -8.90 -0.86
C GLN A 12 9.26 -9.64 -2.06
N GLU A 13 8.47 -9.90 -3.11
CA GLU A 13 8.91 -10.57 -4.32
C GLU A 13 9.54 -9.56 -5.30
N TRP A 14 8.79 -8.53 -5.70
CA TRP A 14 9.27 -7.58 -6.72
C TRP A 14 10.31 -6.60 -6.17
N TYR A 15 10.22 -6.19 -4.89
CA TYR A 15 11.13 -5.18 -4.35
C TYR A 15 12.59 -5.65 -4.36
N ARG A 16 12.83 -6.95 -4.15
CA ARG A 16 14.19 -7.52 -4.21
C ARG A 16 14.83 -7.31 -5.57
N LYS A 17 14.04 -7.42 -6.64
CA LYS A 17 14.50 -7.26 -8.03
C LYS A 17 14.69 -5.78 -8.39
N PHE A 18 13.78 -4.92 -7.96
CA PHE A 18 13.72 -3.51 -8.37
C PHE A 18 14.21 -2.51 -7.31
N LYS A 19 14.96 -2.98 -6.32
CA LYS A 19 15.43 -2.17 -5.18
C LYS A 19 16.20 -0.91 -5.58
N SER A 20 17.04 -0.99 -6.62
CA SER A 20 17.86 0.14 -7.13
C SER A 20 17.01 1.25 -7.73
N VAL A 21 15.88 0.88 -8.32
CA VAL A 21 14.95 1.77 -9.04
C VAL A 21 13.67 2.04 -8.27
N SER A 22 13.56 1.65 -7.01
CA SER A 22 12.41 1.95 -6.15
C SER A 22 12.81 2.82 -4.96
N ILE A 23 11.82 3.26 -4.19
CA ILE A 23 12.01 3.94 -2.91
C ILE A 23 12.64 2.95 -1.91
N LYS A 24 13.56 3.42 -1.06
CA LYS A 24 14.17 2.58 -0.03
C LYS A 24 13.10 2.00 0.91
N THR A 25 13.08 0.68 1.09
CA THR A 25 12.05 -0.05 1.83
C THR A 25 12.69 -1.10 2.73
N ARG A 26 12.12 -1.27 3.93
CA ARG A 26 12.38 -2.39 4.85
C ARG A 26 11.13 -3.25 4.90
N ILE A 27 11.31 -4.57 4.92
CA ILE A 27 10.21 -5.53 4.84
C ILE A 27 10.33 -6.46 6.04
N HIS A 28 9.22 -6.62 6.78
CA HIS A 28 9.12 -7.43 7.98
C HIS A 28 8.05 -8.49 7.76
N GLU A 29 8.37 -9.76 7.98
CA GLU A 29 7.33 -10.80 8.05
C GLU A 29 6.53 -10.60 9.34
N LEU A 30 5.21 -10.54 9.21
CA LEU A 30 4.30 -10.33 10.33
C LEU A 30 4.03 -11.67 11.05
N PRO A 31 4.15 -11.71 12.38
CA PRO A 31 3.67 -12.87 13.15
C PRO A 31 2.17 -13.06 12.94
N GLU A 32 1.70 -14.30 12.84
CA GLU A 32 0.26 -14.59 12.68
C GLU A 32 -0.56 -14.01 13.84
N SER A 33 -0.01 -13.95 15.06
CA SER A 33 -0.67 -13.29 16.20
C SER A 33 -0.90 -11.79 15.98
N PHE A 34 -0.03 -11.12 15.23
CA PHE A 34 -0.21 -9.71 14.88
C PHE A 34 -1.27 -9.56 13.78
N VAL A 35 -1.29 -10.47 12.81
CA VAL A 35 -2.31 -10.51 11.75
C VAL A 35 -3.70 -10.75 12.36
N GLN A 36 -3.82 -11.70 13.29
CA GLN A 36 -5.06 -11.95 14.03
C GLN A 36 -5.50 -10.73 14.83
N TYR A 37 -4.55 -10.02 15.46
CA TYR A 37 -4.83 -8.78 16.17
C TYR A 37 -5.36 -7.66 15.24
N LEU A 38 -4.82 -7.52 14.02
CA LEU A 38 -5.32 -6.56 13.05
C LEU A 38 -6.75 -6.87 12.59
N LEU A 39 -7.13 -8.15 12.55
CA LEU A 39 -8.44 -8.64 12.12
C LEU A 39 -9.45 -8.81 13.28
N ASP A 40 -9.04 -8.59 14.52
CA ASP A 40 -9.89 -8.82 15.68
C ASP A 40 -10.88 -7.66 15.90
N ASP A 41 -12.07 -7.82 15.31
CA ASP A 41 -13.22 -6.93 15.51
C ASP A 41 -14.13 -7.37 16.67
N SER A 42 -13.78 -8.46 17.37
CA SER A 42 -14.61 -8.97 18.48
C SER A 42 -14.48 -8.17 19.77
N ARG A 43 -13.44 -7.33 19.87
CA ARG A 43 -13.09 -6.56 21.07
C ARG A 43 -12.80 -5.10 20.74
N PRO A 44 -12.96 -4.19 21.72
CA PRO A 44 -12.55 -2.80 21.55
C PRO A 44 -11.09 -2.71 21.08
N PHE A 45 -10.84 -1.85 20.10
CA PHE A 45 -9.49 -1.63 19.62
C PHE A 45 -8.62 -1.00 20.70
N LEU A 46 -7.56 -1.71 21.07
CA LEU A 46 -6.50 -1.21 21.94
C LEU A 46 -5.19 -1.19 21.15
N LEU A 47 -4.46 -0.09 21.25
CA LEU A 47 -3.10 0.01 20.72
C LEU A 47 -2.17 -0.94 21.48
N PRO A 48 -1.13 -1.48 20.84
CA PRO A 48 -0.18 -2.35 21.54
C PRO A 48 0.57 -1.55 22.61
N VAL A 49 0.85 -2.19 23.76
CA VAL A 49 1.70 -1.58 24.78
C VAL A 49 3.11 -1.41 24.23
N SER A 50 3.58 -0.17 24.11
CA SER A 50 4.95 0.11 23.71
C SER A 50 5.94 -0.33 24.79
N ILE A 51 7.02 -1.00 24.38
CA ILE A 51 8.16 -1.27 25.28
C ILE A 51 8.97 -0.02 25.63
N SER A 52 8.77 1.09 24.91
CA SER A 52 9.57 2.30 25.05
C SER A 52 8.83 3.47 25.70
N ASN A 53 7.52 3.36 25.95
CA ASN A 53 6.66 4.46 26.44
C ASN A 53 6.78 5.76 25.60
N GLU A 54 7.21 5.66 24.34
CA GLU A 54 7.37 6.79 23.40
C GLU A 54 6.12 6.99 22.53
N ASP A 55 4.96 6.50 22.99
CA ASP A 55 3.72 6.61 22.24
C ASP A 55 3.34 8.07 22.02
N ALA A 56 3.25 8.46 20.74
CA ALA A 56 2.85 9.79 20.31
C ALA A 56 1.34 10.06 20.54
N LEU A 57 0.57 9.01 20.86
CA LEU A 57 -0.85 9.11 21.13
C LEU A 57 -1.06 9.27 22.64
N PRO A 58 -1.98 10.16 23.07
CA PRO A 58 -2.19 10.41 24.49
C PRO A 58 -2.57 9.11 25.18
N ASN A 59 -1.74 8.68 26.12
CA ASN A 59 -2.14 7.68 27.09
C ASN A 59 -3.41 8.19 27.75
N ARG A 60 -4.48 7.38 27.80
CA ARG A 60 -5.67 7.71 28.60
C ARG A 60 -5.18 8.07 30.00
N ILE A 61 -5.24 9.35 30.35
CA ILE A 61 -5.06 9.80 31.72
C ILE A 61 -6.23 9.17 32.47
N HIS A 62 -5.97 8.15 33.28
CA HIS A 62 -6.90 7.78 34.33
C HIS A 62 -6.91 8.95 35.30
N ASN A 63 -7.89 9.86 35.13
CA ASN A 63 -8.18 10.90 36.09
C ASN A 63 -9.19 10.29 37.08
N PRO A 64 -8.77 9.88 38.30
CA PRO A 64 -9.69 9.31 39.28
C PRO A 64 -10.73 10.30 39.82
N GLU A 65 -10.73 11.56 39.35
CA GLU A 65 -11.54 12.65 39.89
C GLU A 65 -12.69 13.10 38.97
N GLU A 66 -12.88 12.50 37.78
CA GLU A 66 -13.90 12.94 36.79
C GLU A 66 -14.98 11.87 36.46
N GLU A 67 -15.22 10.90 37.34
CA GLU A 67 -16.29 9.89 37.14
C GLU A 67 -17.72 10.38 37.48
N ASP A 68 -17.90 11.62 37.96
CA ASP A 68 -19.20 12.07 38.49
C ASP A 68 -20.15 12.73 37.48
N ASP A 69 -19.73 13.03 36.24
CA ASP A 69 -20.55 13.87 35.33
C ASP A 69 -21.38 13.10 34.28
N TYR A 70 -21.29 11.76 34.23
CA TYR A 70 -22.13 10.93 33.35
C TYR A 70 -22.55 9.59 33.99
N GLN A 71 -23.34 9.62 35.06
CA GLN A 71 -24.06 8.43 35.51
C GLN A 71 -25.28 8.17 34.63
N VAL A 72 -25.11 7.39 33.56
CA VAL A 72 -26.23 6.73 32.90
C VAL A 72 -26.60 5.52 33.75
N VAL A 73 -27.74 5.60 34.45
CA VAL A 73 -28.30 4.48 35.21
C VAL A 73 -28.84 3.45 34.21
N GLU A 74 -28.00 2.52 33.77
CA GLU A 74 -28.47 1.27 33.15
C GLU A 74 -28.54 0.19 34.21
N GLY A 75 -29.76 -0.08 34.68
CA GLY A 75 -30.04 -1.29 35.42
C GLY A 75 -30.17 -2.47 34.46
N SER A 76 -29.20 -3.38 34.47
CA SER A 76 -29.42 -4.82 34.30
C SER A 76 -28.09 -5.56 34.52
N ASN A 77 -28.14 -6.62 35.34
CA ASN A 77 -27.08 -7.62 35.50
C ASN A 77 -26.54 -8.08 34.13
N ASP A 78 -25.23 -8.00 33.93
CA ASP A 78 -24.49 -9.07 33.27
C ASP A 78 -23.05 -9.18 33.80
N GLU A 79 -22.58 -10.42 33.90
CA GLU A 79 -21.35 -10.79 34.60
C GLU A 79 -20.07 -10.30 33.89
N SER A 80 -19.33 -9.40 34.53
CA SER A 80 -17.86 -9.25 34.43
C SER A 80 -17.21 -9.39 33.03
N GLU A 81 -17.29 -8.35 32.20
CA GLU A 81 -16.25 -8.15 31.18
C GLU A 81 -14.97 -7.64 31.88
N GLN A 82 -14.01 -8.54 32.11
CA GLN A 82 -12.65 -8.12 32.47
C GLN A 82 -12.13 -7.20 31.36
N PRO A 83 -11.61 -6.00 31.67
CA PRO A 83 -11.06 -5.11 30.65
C PRO A 83 -9.96 -5.84 29.89
N SER A 84 -10.15 -5.98 28.57
CA SER A 84 -9.16 -6.64 27.72
C SER A 84 -7.80 -5.96 27.87
N LEU A 85 -6.76 -6.73 28.13
CA LEU A 85 -5.40 -6.21 28.23
C LEU A 85 -4.92 -5.82 26.82
N PRO A 86 -4.24 -4.67 26.65
CA PRO A 86 -3.68 -4.31 25.37
C PRO A 86 -2.61 -5.34 24.95
N PRO A 87 -2.53 -5.69 23.65
CA PRO A 87 -1.56 -6.66 23.18
C PRO A 87 -0.13 -6.10 23.22
N SER A 88 0.87 -6.97 23.06
CA SER A 88 2.27 -6.55 22.99
C SER A 88 3.04 -7.38 21.97
N PHE A 89 3.88 -6.70 21.18
CA PHE A 89 4.68 -7.30 20.11
C PHE A 89 6.13 -6.81 20.16
N PRO A 90 6.87 -7.09 21.25
CA PRO A 90 8.13 -6.43 21.57
C PRO A 90 9.21 -6.63 20.49
N LYS A 91 9.29 -7.82 19.91
CA LYS A 91 10.23 -8.12 18.83
C LYS A 91 9.92 -7.31 17.56
N LEU A 92 8.66 -7.30 17.14
CA LEU A 92 8.22 -6.57 15.95
C LEU A 92 8.37 -5.07 16.15
N GLU A 93 8.05 -4.55 17.34
CA GLU A 93 8.22 -3.14 17.70
C GLU A 93 9.69 -2.70 17.57
N LEU A 94 10.63 -3.50 18.08
CA LEU A 94 12.06 -3.20 17.96
C LEU A 94 12.50 -3.14 16.49
N GLU A 95 12.11 -4.14 15.69
CA GLU A 95 12.46 -4.22 14.26
C GLU A 95 11.88 -3.05 13.45
N ILE A 96 10.65 -2.64 13.77
CA ILE A 96 9.98 -1.48 13.17
C ILE A 96 10.71 -0.19 13.58
N LYS A 97 11.05 -0.02 14.86
CA LYS A 97 11.76 1.17 15.38
C LYS A 97 13.11 1.35 14.70
N GLU A 98 13.90 0.28 14.59
CA GLU A 98 15.18 0.28 13.87
C GLU A 98 15.01 0.64 12.39
N SER A 99 13.95 0.12 11.76
CA SER A 99 13.67 0.39 10.35
C SER A 99 13.28 1.84 10.11
N ILE A 100 12.40 2.41 10.94
CA ILE A 100 12.01 3.83 10.90
C ILE A 100 13.26 4.71 11.04
N ALA A 101 14.13 4.44 12.01
CA ALA A 101 15.38 5.17 12.17
C ALA A 101 16.27 5.06 10.93
N SER A 102 16.45 3.85 10.37
CA SER A 102 17.28 3.61 9.17
C SER A 102 16.75 4.23 7.87
N LEU A 103 15.45 4.57 7.86
CA LEU A 103 14.73 5.18 6.74
C LEU A 103 14.63 6.70 6.86
N GLY A 104 15.12 7.30 7.95
CA GLY A 104 15.16 8.74 8.16
C GLY A 104 14.05 9.27 9.09
N GLY A 105 13.51 8.42 9.97
CA GLY A 105 12.59 8.81 11.04
C GLY A 105 11.12 8.89 10.63
N ALA A 106 10.81 8.73 9.35
CA ALA A 106 9.43 8.70 8.85
C ALA A 106 9.28 7.68 7.72
N VAL A 107 8.17 6.95 7.75
CA VAL A 107 7.88 5.85 6.83
C VAL A 107 6.46 5.92 6.29
N PHE A 108 6.25 5.25 5.17
CA PHE A 108 4.95 4.93 4.59
C PHE A 108 4.75 3.41 4.71
N PRO A 109 3.74 2.93 5.45
CA PRO A 109 3.47 1.49 5.59
C PRO A 109 2.61 0.97 4.44
N LYS A 110 2.86 -0.27 4.02
CA LYS A 110 1.94 -1.08 3.20
C LYS A 110 2.09 -2.56 3.51
N LEU A 111 1.07 -3.36 3.20
CA LEU A 111 1.16 -4.82 3.27
C LEU A 111 1.71 -5.39 1.96
N ASN A 112 1.50 -6.68 1.74
CA ASN A 112 1.95 -7.45 0.58
C ASN A 112 1.61 -6.72 -0.74
N TRP A 113 0.38 -6.19 -0.88
CA TRP A 113 -0.08 -5.55 -2.11
C TRP A 113 -0.55 -4.12 -1.87
N SER A 114 -1.36 -3.90 -0.85
CA SER A 114 -2.11 -2.66 -0.68
C SER A 114 -1.47 -1.74 0.36
N ALA A 115 -1.57 -0.43 0.11
CA ALA A 115 -1.30 0.59 1.10
C ALA A 115 -2.61 1.10 1.72
N PRO A 116 -2.63 1.54 2.98
CA PRO A 116 -3.84 1.91 3.70
C PRO A 116 -4.34 3.32 3.31
N LYS A 117 -4.48 3.60 2.01
CA LYS A 117 -4.82 4.93 1.48
C LYS A 117 -6.20 5.41 1.92
N ASP A 118 -7.13 4.48 2.07
CA ASP A 118 -8.49 4.64 2.57
C ASP A 118 -8.59 4.97 4.06
N SER A 119 -7.51 4.80 4.83
CA SER A 119 -7.49 5.11 6.26
C SER A 119 -6.67 6.35 6.63
N ALA A 120 -6.24 7.16 5.65
CA ALA A 120 -5.47 8.39 5.94
C ALA A 120 -6.20 9.34 6.91
N TRP A 121 -7.53 9.28 6.99
CA TRP A 121 -8.38 10.09 7.87
C TRP A 121 -8.18 9.83 9.37
N ILE A 122 -7.71 8.64 9.78
CA ILE A 122 -7.48 8.34 11.20
C ILE A 122 -6.14 8.90 11.70
N SER A 123 -5.23 9.24 10.78
CA SER A 123 -3.94 9.86 11.11
C SER A 123 -4.12 11.27 11.64
N THR A 124 -3.36 11.63 12.68
CA THR A 124 -3.34 12.98 13.26
C THR A 124 -2.94 14.08 12.27
N THR A 125 -2.30 13.70 11.17
CA THR A 125 -1.86 14.62 10.11
C THR A 125 -2.69 14.53 8.84
N GLY A 126 -3.67 13.62 8.77
CA GLY A 126 -4.39 13.31 7.53
C GLY A 126 -3.50 12.70 6.44
N THR A 127 -2.34 12.13 6.82
CA THR A 127 -1.38 11.53 5.88
C THR A 127 -1.02 10.11 6.29
N LEU A 128 -0.42 9.36 5.36
CA LEU A 128 0.10 8.00 5.58
C LEU A 128 1.53 7.99 6.15
N ARG A 129 1.99 9.14 6.67
CA ARG A 129 3.30 9.26 7.31
C ARG A 129 3.23 8.69 8.71
N CYS A 130 4.07 7.71 9.00
CA CYS A 130 4.24 7.15 10.34
C CYS A 130 5.68 7.34 10.84
N SER A 131 5.81 7.42 12.15
CA SER A 131 7.04 7.54 12.92
C SER A 131 7.09 6.60 14.12
N SER A 132 6.00 5.89 14.41
CA SER A 132 5.91 4.86 15.45
C SER A 132 5.10 3.64 15.00
N ILE A 133 5.20 2.52 15.74
CA ILE A 133 4.36 1.34 15.51
C ILE A 133 2.87 1.66 15.74
N SER A 134 2.56 2.52 16.70
CA SER A 134 1.19 2.87 17.06
C SER A 134 0.48 3.62 15.94
N GLU A 135 1.17 4.55 15.26
CA GLU A 135 0.66 5.20 14.05
C GLU A 135 0.47 4.20 12.88
N ILE A 136 1.40 3.25 12.72
CA ILE A 136 1.28 2.20 11.70
C ILE A 136 0.04 1.35 11.99
N VAL A 137 -0.09 0.79 13.19
CA VAL A 137 -1.21 -0.07 13.59
C VAL A 137 -2.54 0.63 13.43
N LEU A 138 -2.62 1.92 13.81
CA LEU A 138 -3.82 2.73 13.64
C LEU A 138 -4.26 2.80 12.17
N LEU A 139 -3.34 3.10 11.25
CA LEU A 139 -3.65 3.09 9.82
C LEU A 139 -4.01 1.69 9.31
N LEU A 140 -3.25 0.67 9.73
CA LEU A 140 -3.44 -0.69 9.19
C LEU A 140 -4.82 -1.24 9.57
N ARG A 141 -5.23 -1.04 10.83
CA ARG A 141 -6.50 -1.56 11.34
C ARG A 141 -7.72 -0.83 10.78
N SER A 142 -7.58 0.45 10.43
CA SER A 142 -8.67 1.25 9.90
C SER A 142 -8.82 1.18 8.36
N SER A 143 -8.13 0.26 7.68
CA SER A 143 -8.09 0.15 6.22
C SER A 143 -8.81 -1.09 5.69
N ASP A 144 -9.89 -0.87 4.94
CA ASP A 144 -10.63 -1.92 4.24
C ASP A 144 -9.78 -2.60 3.15
N SER A 145 -8.93 -1.81 2.49
CA SER A 145 -7.97 -2.30 1.49
C SER A 145 -7.02 -3.34 2.09
N LEU A 146 -6.63 -3.17 3.35
CA LEU A 146 -5.79 -4.15 4.04
C LEU A 146 -6.57 -5.34 4.57
N VAL A 147 -7.83 -5.17 4.97
CA VAL A 147 -8.71 -6.31 5.27
C VAL A 147 -8.83 -7.20 4.02
N HIS A 148 -8.97 -6.61 2.83
CA HIS A 148 -8.95 -7.36 1.58
C HIS A 148 -7.63 -8.14 1.40
N ASP A 149 -6.46 -7.52 1.57
CA ASP A 149 -5.17 -8.22 1.52
C ASP A 149 -5.12 -9.39 2.52
N LEU A 150 -5.58 -9.17 3.75
CA LEU A 150 -5.48 -10.11 4.86
C LEU A 150 -6.49 -11.25 4.82
N CYS A 151 -7.59 -11.14 4.05
CA CYS A 151 -8.68 -12.11 4.05
C CYS A 151 -9.04 -12.65 2.66
N HIS A 152 -8.88 -11.83 1.61
CA HIS A 152 -9.53 -11.99 0.30
C HIS A 152 -8.58 -11.89 -0.89
N ALA A 153 -7.26 -11.82 -0.67
CA ALA A 153 -6.26 -11.60 -1.72
C ALA A 153 -6.41 -12.52 -2.95
N TYR A 154 -6.87 -13.76 -2.77
CA TYR A 154 -7.02 -14.73 -3.85
C TYR A 154 -8.44 -14.86 -4.38
N ASP A 155 -9.38 -14.01 -3.96
CA ASP A 155 -10.79 -14.25 -4.27
C ASP A 155 -11.13 -14.20 -5.77
N SER A 156 -10.33 -13.45 -6.54
CA SER A 156 -10.41 -13.37 -8.01
C SER A 156 -9.54 -14.40 -8.75
N CYS A 157 -8.87 -15.31 -8.05
CA CYS A 157 -8.04 -16.36 -8.66
C CYS A 157 -8.89 -17.59 -9.00
N ASN A 158 -8.76 -18.06 -10.25
CA ASN A 158 -9.54 -19.20 -10.76
C ASN A 158 -9.03 -20.56 -10.25
N ASP A 159 -7.80 -20.61 -9.76
CA ASP A 159 -7.09 -21.80 -9.28
C ASP A 159 -6.79 -21.74 -7.77
N LYS A 160 -7.47 -20.86 -7.03
CA LYS A 160 -7.23 -20.66 -5.60
C LYS A 160 -7.51 -21.91 -4.79
N THR A 161 -6.61 -22.22 -3.85
CA THR A 161 -6.81 -23.29 -2.84
C THR A 161 -7.11 -22.73 -1.44
N SER A 162 -6.87 -21.44 -1.25
CA SER A 162 -7.10 -20.65 -0.03
C SER A 162 -7.66 -19.28 -0.44
N SER A 163 -8.20 -18.50 0.49
CA SER A 163 -8.60 -17.12 0.23
C SER A 163 -7.43 -16.12 0.32
N ARG A 164 -6.33 -16.52 0.99
CA ARG A 164 -5.21 -15.65 1.35
C ARG A 164 -3.87 -16.40 1.47
N PRO A 165 -2.70 -15.72 1.41
CA PRO A 165 -1.38 -16.31 1.64
C PRO A 165 -1.19 -16.79 3.10
N LYS A 166 -0.14 -17.59 3.31
CA LYS A 166 0.26 -18.06 4.66
C LYS A 166 1.08 -17.06 5.46
N SER A 167 1.77 -16.15 4.78
CA SER A 167 2.63 -15.14 5.40
C SER A 167 2.27 -13.75 4.89
N PHE A 168 2.31 -12.79 5.80
CA PHE A 168 2.09 -11.38 5.51
C PHE A 168 3.34 -10.58 5.80
N PHE A 169 3.52 -9.48 5.07
CA PHE A 169 4.71 -8.66 5.16
C PHE A 169 4.32 -7.20 5.32
N LEU A 170 4.88 -6.54 6.34
CA LEU A 170 4.83 -5.10 6.50
C LEU A 170 6.03 -4.49 5.79
N ALA A 171 5.78 -3.74 4.73
CA ALA A 171 6.77 -2.96 4.03
C ALA A 171 6.74 -1.50 4.51
N LEU A 172 7.84 -1.08 5.14
CA LEU A 172 8.09 0.30 5.56
C LEU A 172 8.94 0.99 4.50
N ARG A 173 8.31 1.87 3.73
CA ARG A 173 8.99 2.66 2.69
C ARG A 173 9.47 3.98 3.30
N LYS A 174 10.63 4.48 2.89
CA LYS A 174 11.11 5.81 3.28
C LYS A 174 10.07 6.86 2.90
N TRP A 175 9.63 7.64 3.87
CA TRP A 175 8.76 8.79 3.61
C TRP A 175 9.48 9.81 2.74
N THR A 176 8.85 10.18 1.63
CA THR A 176 9.37 11.19 0.70
C THR A 176 8.46 12.41 0.77
N GLN A 177 8.95 13.47 1.41
CA GLN A 177 8.24 14.75 1.45
C GLN A 177 8.14 15.28 0.01
N SER A 178 6.92 15.61 -0.44
CA SER A 178 6.65 16.24 -1.75
C SER A 178 6.62 15.31 -2.97
N LEU A 179 6.08 14.10 -2.83
CA LEU A 179 5.55 13.38 -4.00
C LEU A 179 4.30 14.10 -4.51
N GLN A 180 4.32 14.51 -5.77
CA GLN A 180 3.23 15.23 -6.42
C GLN A 180 2.32 14.21 -7.13
N PRO A 181 1.02 14.16 -6.84
CA PRO A 181 0.12 13.14 -7.39
C PRO A 181 0.13 13.07 -8.93
N GLU A 182 0.35 14.19 -9.60
CA GLU A 182 0.41 14.29 -11.06
C GLU A 182 1.58 13.55 -11.68
N MET A 183 2.65 13.30 -10.93
CA MET A 183 3.86 12.63 -11.42
C MET A 183 3.85 11.11 -11.19
N GLU A 184 2.70 10.54 -10.79
CA GLU A 184 2.50 9.10 -10.65
C GLU A 184 1.67 8.55 -11.83
N PHE A 185 2.16 7.46 -12.44
CA PHE A 185 1.56 6.84 -13.61
C PHE A 185 1.42 5.33 -13.42
N CYS A 186 0.36 4.75 -13.94
CA CYS A 186 0.15 3.31 -14.03
C CYS A 186 0.43 2.86 -15.46
N CYS A 187 1.34 1.90 -15.60
CA CYS A 187 1.82 1.37 -16.86
C CYS A 187 1.30 -0.07 -17.03
N PHE A 188 0.78 -0.39 -18.20
CA PHE A 188 0.17 -1.69 -18.51
C PHE A 188 1.05 -2.47 -19.46
N VAL A 189 1.52 -3.64 -19.02
CA VAL A 189 2.39 -4.52 -19.81
C VAL A 189 1.62 -5.77 -20.19
N ARG A 190 1.56 -6.05 -21.49
CA ARG A 190 0.90 -7.23 -22.05
C ARG A 190 1.86 -7.96 -22.97
N ASN A 191 2.02 -9.27 -22.74
CA ASN A 191 2.95 -10.10 -23.53
C ASN A 191 4.37 -9.49 -23.62
N GLN A 192 4.86 -8.90 -22.51
CA GLN A 192 6.15 -8.20 -22.41
C GLN A 192 6.25 -6.86 -23.17
N ASN A 193 5.16 -6.36 -23.72
CA ASN A 193 5.11 -5.05 -24.37
C ASN A 193 4.37 -4.05 -23.48
N LEU A 194 4.90 -2.85 -23.34
CA LEU A 194 4.20 -1.74 -22.71
C LEU A 194 3.09 -1.25 -23.66
N VAL A 195 1.83 -1.49 -23.31
CA VAL A 195 0.67 -1.22 -24.18
C VAL A 195 -0.14 0.01 -23.78
N GLY A 196 0.14 0.59 -22.62
CA GLY A 196 -0.50 1.83 -22.21
C GLY A 196 0.10 2.43 -20.95
N ILE A 197 -0.02 3.76 -20.84
CA ILE A 197 0.35 4.56 -19.67
C ILE A 197 -0.86 5.42 -19.29
N SER A 198 -1.22 5.42 -18.02
CA SER A 198 -2.31 6.23 -17.46
C SER A 198 -1.78 7.12 -16.35
N GLN A 199 -2.24 8.37 -16.29
CA GLN A 199 -2.20 9.15 -15.05
C GLN A 199 -2.81 8.33 -13.90
N ARG A 200 -2.14 8.26 -12.75
CA ARG A 200 -2.62 7.48 -11.59
C ARG A 200 -3.79 8.17 -10.91
N GLU A 201 -3.67 9.48 -10.67
CA GLU A 201 -4.74 10.31 -10.12
C GLU A 201 -5.70 10.75 -11.24
N ALA A 202 -6.59 9.85 -11.67
CA ALA A 202 -7.44 10.05 -12.85
C ALA A 202 -8.63 11.02 -12.63
N THR A 203 -8.77 11.65 -11.45
CA THR A 203 -9.88 12.57 -11.15
C THR A 203 -9.51 14.04 -11.20
N THR A 204 -8.22 14.36 -11.29
CA THR A 204 -7.72 15.74 -11.23
C THR A 204 -7.01 16.13 -12.51
N PHE A 205 -7.38 17.29 -13.07
CA PHE A 205 -6.70 17.90 -14.20
C PHE A 205 -5.46 18.69 -13.73
N TYR A 206 -4.29 18.39 -14.31
CA TYR A 206 -3.04 19.09 -14.05
C TYR A 206 -2.50 19.73 -15.33
N PRO A 207 -2.63 21.05 -15.51
CA PRO A 207 -2.20 21.74 -16.73
C PRO A 207 -0.75 21.48 -17.13
N SER A 208 0.15 21.35 -16.13
CA SER A 208 1.57 21.07 -16.36
C SER A 208 1.82 19.72 -17.02
N LEU A 209 0.94 18.73 -16.84
CA LEU A 209 1.08 17.43 -17.49
C LEU A 209 0.83 17.47 -19.00
N LEU A 210 -0.04 18.37 -19.47
CA LEU A 210 -0.29 18.53 -20.91
C LEU A 210 1.00 18.92 -21.64
N GLU A 211 1.77 19.84 -21.06
CA GLU A 211 3.01 20.35 -21.65
C GLU A 211 4.14 19.31 -21.63
N SER A 212 4.19 18.46 -20.60
CA SER A 212 5.25 17.46 -20.44
C SER A 212 4.87 16.05 -20.88
N LYS A 213 3.67 15.83 -21.43
CA LYS A 213 3.12 14.50 -21.72
C LYS A 213 4.05 13.65 -22.60
N GLU A 214 4.51 14.19 -23.72
CA GLU A 214 5.36 13.45 -24.66
C GLU A 214 6.69 13.06 -24.00
N HIS A 215 7.37 14.02 -23.36
CA HIS A 215 8.63 13.80 -22.63
C HIS A 215 8.49 12.76 -21.50
N LEU A 216 7.40 12.83 -20.71
CA LEU A 216 7.14 11.85 -19.66
C LEU A 216 6.88 10.45 -20.22
N GLY A 217 6.21 10.36 -21.37
CA GLY A 217 6.03 9.10 -22.09
C GLY A 217 7.36 8.47 -22.47
N GLU A 218 8.24 9.25 -23.11
CA GLU A 218 9.58 8.82 -23.50
C GLU A 218 10.42 8.33 -22.30
N LEU A 219 10.43 9.08 -21.19
CA LEU A 219 11.14 8.69 -19.96
C LEU A 219 10.64 7.36 -19.39
N ILE A 220 9.32 7.14 -19.40
CA ILE A 220 8.71 5.91 -18.87
C ILE A 220 8.98 4.73 -19.80
N GLU A 221 8.91 4.92 -21.12
CA GLU A 221 9.24 3.90 -22.12
C GLU A 221 10.72 3.48 -22.04
N GLU A 222 11.64 4.43 -21.97
CA GLU A 222 13.07 4.17 -21.79
C GLU A 222 13.32 3.43 -20.47
N PHE A 223 12.72 3.90 -19.37
CA PHE A 223 12.81 3.24 -18.08
C PHE A 223 12.33 1.79 -18.13
N PHE A 224 11.20 1.54 -18.79
CA PHE A 224 10.64 0.20 -18.98
C PHE A 224 11.63 -0.69 -19.76
N MET A 225 12.16 -0.22 -20.88
CA MET A 225 13.11 -0.99 -21.69
C MET A 225 14.40 -1.33 -20.94
N GLU A 226 14.95 -0.39 -20.18
CA GLU A 226 16.24 -0.58 -19.50
C GLU A 226 16.17 -1.40 -18.21
N ASN A 227 15.08 -1.26 -17.45
CA ASN A 227 14.99 -1.78 -16.08
C ASN A 227 13.96 -2.91 -15.94
N LEU A 228 12.97 -2.93 -16.83
CA LEU A 228 11.82 -3.81 -16.81
C LEU A 228 11.66 -4.53 -18.16
N SER A 229 12.73 -4.78 -18.91
CA SER A 229 12.67 -5.62 -20.12
C SER A 229 13.94 -6.46 -20.31
N PRO A 230 13.85 -7.80 -20.34
CA PRO A 230 12.69 -8.64 -20.02
C PRO A 230 12.65 -8.93 -18.51
N PRO A 231 11.60 -8.57 -17.75
CA PRO A 231 11.57 -8.89 -16.34
C PRO A 231 10.53 -9.97 -16.08
N GLU A 232 10.93 -10.98 -15.32
CA GLU A 232 9.96 -11.79 -14.59
C GLU A 232 9.13 -10.87 -13.68
N PRO A 233 7.80 -10.83 -13.82
CA PRO A 233 6.97 -12.00 -14.13
C PRO A 233 6.72 -12.25 -15.62
N VAL A 234 6.90 -13.49 -16.10
CA VAL A 234 6.39 -13.92 -17.41
C VAL A 234 4.86 -13.74 -17.41
N GLY A 235 4.35 -12.84 -18.24
CA GLY A 235 2.91 -12.59 -18.39
C GLY A 235 2.58 -11.10 -18.48
N SER A 236 1.29 -10.81 -18.37
CA SER A 236 0.76 -9.45 -18.36
C SER A 236 0.64 -8.95 -16.92
N TYR A 237 0.94 -7.67 -16.69
CA TYR A 237 0.88 -7.03 -15.38
C TYR A 237 0.72 -5.52 -15.52
N ALA A 238 0.39 -4.83 -14.43
CA ALA A 238 0.50 -3.39 -14.34
C ALA A 238 1.59 -3.01 -13.33
N PHE A 239 2.25 -1.89 -13.55
CA PHE A 239 3.22 -1.35 -12.59
C PHE A 239 3.03 0.15 -12.46
N ASP A 240 3.15 0.66 -11.24
CA ASP A 240 3.06 2.08 -10.98
C ASP A 240 4.48 2.67 -10.95
N VAL A 241 4.67 3.84 -11.55
CA VAL A 241 5.91 4.61 -11.52
C VAL A 241 5.69 6.04 -11.06
N TYR A 242 6.73 6.63 -10.49
CA TYR A 242 6.80 8.04 -10.17
C TYR A 242 7.98 8.68 -10.90
N VAL A 243 7.75 9.80 -11.58
CA VAL A 243 8.81 10.56 -12.25
C VAL A 243 9.29 11.67 -11.32
N MET A 244 10.56 11.59 -10.91
CA MET A 244 11.16 12.58 -10.01
C MET A 244 11.44 13.90 -10.73
N LYS A 245 11.65 14.97 -9.95
CA LYS A 245 12.02 16.30 -10.49
C LYS A 245 13.35 16.31 -11.27
N ASP A 246 14.21 15.34 -11.00
CA ASP A 246 15.47 15.12 -11.71
C ASP A 246 15.35 14.03 -12.79
N GLU A 247 14.11 13.80 -13.27
CA GLU A 247 13.73 12.91 -14.36
C GLU A 247 13.98 11.41 -14.12
N ARG A 248 14.53 11.04 -12.95
CA ARG A 248 14.66 9.64 -12.57
C ARG A 248 13.27 9.04 -12.35
N VAL A 249 12.99 7.95 -13.04
CA VAL A 249 11.77 7.16 -12.84
C VAL A 249 11.98 6.18 -11.68
N LYS A 250 10.96 6.04 -10.83
CA LYS A 250 10.96 5.13 -9.69
C LYS A 250 9.76 4.19 -9.72
N VAL A 251 10.00 2.90 -9.54
CA VAL A 251 8.93 1.91 -9.33
C VAL A 251 8.24 2.18 -8.00
N MET A 252 6.92 2.33 -8.08
CA MET A 252 6.03 2.53 -6.95
C MET A 252 5.32 1.26 -6.53
N ASP A 253 4.82 0.48 -7.49
CA ASP A 253 4.11 -0.77 -7.20
C ASP A 253 4.05 -1.73 -8.39
N PHE A 254 3.67 -2.97 -8.14
CA PHE A 254 3.27 -3.95 -9.16
C PHE A 254 1.90 -4.51 -8.83
N ASN A 255 1.09 -4.68 -9.86
CA ASN A 255 -0.29 -5.14 -9.76
C ASN A 255 -0.56 -6.23 -10.82
N PRO A 256 -1.41 -7.22 -10.52
CA PRO A 256 -1.75 -8.24 -11.51
C PRO A 256 -2.57 -7.67 -12.66
N TRP A 257 -2.57 -8.36 -13.79
CA TRP A 257 -3.42 -8.00 -14.93
C TRP A 257 -4.88 -8.36 -14.64
N GLY A 258 -5.75 -7.33 -14.56
CA GLY A 258 -7.16 -7.48 -14.22
C GLY A 258 -7.45 -7.50 -12.71
N ALA A 259 -8.55 -8.15 -12.35
CA ALA A 259 -9.03 -8.32 -10.97
C ALA A 259 -9.27 -6.99 -10.25
N PHE A 260 -8.61 -6.77 -9.11
CA PHE A 260 -8.72 -5.56 -8.29
C PHE A 260 -7.86 -4.41 -8.81
N THR A 261 -7.06 -4.63 -9.86
CA THR A 261 -6.33 -3.55 -10.53
C THR A 261 -7.32 -2.67 -11.30
N LEU A 262 -7.29 -1.36 -11.04
CA LEU A 262 -8.09 -0.40 -11.79
C LEU A 262 -7.42 -0.11 -13.14
N PRO A 263 -8.17 -0.12 -14.26
CA PRO A 263 -7.64 0.23 -15.58
C PRO A 263 -7.50 1.76 -15.75
N LEU A 264 -7.96 2.54 -14.77
CA LEU A 264 -7.86 4.01 -14.70
C LEU A 264 -8.44 4.67 -15.95
N MET A 265 -7.59 5.27 -16.80
CA MET A 265 -8.01 5.95 -18.03
C MET A 265 -8.27 5.00 -19.21
N PHE A 266 -8.19 3.69 -18.99
CA PHE A 266 -8.46 2.64 -19.98
C PHE A 266 -9.69 1.80 -19.61
N THR A 267 -10.13 0.99 -20.56
CA THR A 267 -10.96 -0.19 -20.27
C THR A 267 -10.11 -1.44 -20.48
N TRP A 268 -10.43 -2.52 -19.77
CA TRP A 268 -9.72 -3.79 -19.92
C TRP A 268 -9.84 -4.34 -21.34
N GLU A 269 -10.98 -4.17 -22.00
CA GLU A 269 -11.21 -4.62 -23.38
C GLU A 269 -10.24 -3.93 -24.35
N LYS A 270 -9.95 -2.63 -24.16
CA LYS A 270 -8.98 -1.93 -25.00
C LYS A 270 -7.56 -2.42 -24.74
N LEU A 271 -7.17 -2.60 -23.46
CA LEU A 271 -5.86 -3.14 -23.11
C LEU A 271 -5.65 -4.58 -23.64
N GLU A 272 -6.73 -5.37 -23.75
CA GLU A 272 -6.74 -6.71 -24.33
C GLU A 272 -6.75 -6.75 -25.86
N GLN A 273 -7.01 -5.62 -26.52
CA GLN A 273 -6.94 -5.51 -27.98
C GLN A 273 -5.66 -4.83 -28.46
N SER A 274 -4.93 -4.17 -27.55
CA SER A 274 -3.62 -3.61 -27.84
C SER A 274 -2.62 -4.73 -28.12
N ASP A 275 -2.31 -4.92 -29.39
CA ASP A 275 -1.16 -5.67 -29.86
C ASP A 275 -0.18 -4.65 -30.48
N ASN A 276 0.95 -4.39 -29.81
CA ASN A 276 2.00 -3.47 -30.30
C ASN A 276 2.70 -3.97 -31.59
N GLU A 277 2.14 -4.96 -32.29
CA GLU A 277 2.67 -5.45 -33.57
C GLU A 277 2.55 -4.43 -34.71
N GLN A 278 1.78 -3.35 -34.53
CA GLN A 278 1.46 -2.38 -35.59
C GLN A 278 2.33 -1.11 -35.60
N GLY A 279 3.30 -0.97 -34.69
CA GLY A 279 4.24 0.16 -34.69
C GLY A 279 3.64 1.51 -34.29
N ASP A 280 2.40 1.53 -33.82
CA ASP A 280 1.85 2.68 -33.09
C ASP A 280 2.53 2.74 -31.71
N GLY A 281 3.03 3.92 -31.33
CA GLY A 281 3.67 4.14 -30.03
C GLY A 281 2.74 3.83 -28.84
N VAL A 282 3.28 3.86 -27.62
CA VAL A 282 2.51 3.53 -26.42
C VAL A 282 1.36 4.54 -26.21
N ASP A 283 0.13 4.05 -26.01
CA ASP A 283 -1.03 4.90 -25.71
C ASP A 283 -0.86 5.53 -24.32
N PHE A 284 -0.52 6.82 -24.27
CA PHE A 284 -0.39 7.58 -23.02
C PHE A 284 -1.61 8.49 -22.81
N ARG A 285 -2.34 8.28 -21.70
CA ARG A 285 -3.51 9.06 -21.30
C ARG A 285 -3.32 9.80 -19.99
N ILE A 286 -3.75 11.05 -20.02
CA ILE A 286 -3.84 11.96 -18.88
C ILE A 286 -5.21 12.64 -18.92
N VAL A 287 -5.64 13.21 -17.79
CA VAL A 287 -6.85 14.05 -17.75
C VAL A 287 -6.58 15.33 -18.55
N GLU A 288 -7.47 15.69 -19.47
CA GLU A 288 -7.25 16.82 -20.40
C GLU A 288 -8.08 18.08 -20.07
N SER A 289 -9.09 17.99 -19.20
CA SER A 289 -9.95 19.11 -18.80
C SER A 289 -10.69 18.86 -17.48
#